data_AF-A0A5B0LQA8-F1
#
_entry.id   AF-A0A5B0LQA8-F1
#
_cell.length_a   1.000
_cell.length_b   1.000
_cell.length_c   1.000
_cell.angle_alpha   90.00
_cell.angle_beta   90.00
_cell.angle_gamma   90.00
#
_symmetry.space_group_name_H-M   'P 1'
#
loop_
_entity.id
_entity.type
_entity.pdbx_description
1 polymer ?
#
loop_
_entity_poly.entity_id
_entity_poly.type
_entity_poly.pdbx_seq_one_letter_code
_entity_poly.pdbx_strand_id
1 'polypeptide(L)'
;MSLTQFNSLRNHTTDFFSNLHEMLEILVEVCRDFRASRASIVDVEHQLQRCLLSFDCCMETLRLRLVPCSPSNHFQPATTPQPEAEKTFNDWFSLLIDQVRLAAQNFRVEMGIFERKILNASSEY
;
A
#
# COMPACT_ATOMS: atom_id res chain seq x y z
N MET A 1 13.62 -14.73 15.86
CA MET A 1 12.21 -14.52 15.44
C MET A 1 11.42 -15.77 15.80
N SER A 2 10.26 -15.65 16.46
CA SER A 2 9.44 -16.83 16.75
C SER A 2 8.69 -17.31 15.51
N LEU A 3 8.27 -18.58 15.48
CA LEU A 3 7.49 -19.17 14.39
C LEU A 3 6.20 -18.38 14.12
N THR A 4 5.50 -17.96 15.18
CA THR A 4 4.28 -17.14 15.09
C THR A 4 4.53 -15.80 14.41
N GLN A 5 5.65 -15.15 14.75
CA GLN A 5 6.02 -13.86 14.16
C GLN A 5 6.40 -14.00 12.68
N PHE A 6 7.12 -15.08 12.32
CA PHE A 6 7.43 -15.39 10.92
C PHE A 6 6.16 -15.66 10.12
N ASN A 7 5.25 -16.47 10.65
CA ASN A 7 3.99 -16.79 9.99
C ASN A 7 3.13 -15.54 9.79
N SER A 8 3.08 -14.62 10.77
CA SER A 8 2.38 -13.35 10.63
C SER A 8 2.97 -12.48 9.50
N LEU A 9 4.30 -12.32 9.45
CA LEU A 9 4.96 -11.57 8.37
C LEU A 9 4.67 -12.20 7.00
N ARG A 10 4.86 -13.52 6.90
CA ARG A 10 4.60 -14.28 5.68
C ARG A 10 3.16 -14.07 5.22
N ASN A 11 2.19 -14.25 6.11
CA ASN A 11 0.78 -14.12 5.77
C ASN A 11 0.44 -12.69 5.32
N HIS A 12 0.86 -11.64 6.06
CA HIS A 12 0.62 -10.25 5.65
C HIS A 12 1.27 -9.91 4.30
N THR A 13 2.46 -10.46 4.04
CA THR A 13 3.15 -10.28 2.75
C THR A 13 2.39 -10.98 1.63
N THR A 14 1.95 -12.21 1.85
CA THR A 14 1.12 -12.97 0.91
C THR A 14 -0.18 -12.23 0.62
N ASP A 15 -0.89 -11.76 1.65
CA ASP A 15 -2.15 -11.04 1.51
C ASP A 15 -1.97 -9.75 0.68
N PHE A 16 -0.88 -9.01 0.91
CA PHE A 16 -0.55 -7.81 0.12
C PHE A 16 -0.39 -8.14 -1.37
N PHE A 17 0.45 -9.12 -1.71
CA PHE A 17 0.68 -9.48 -3.11
C PHE A 17 -0.55 -10.11 -3.77
N SER A 18 -1.36 -10.87 -3.03
CA SER A 18 -2.64 -11.40 -3.51
C SER A 18 -3.63 -10.27 -3.81
N ASN A 19 -3.81 -9.31 -2.90
CA ASN A 19 -4.68 -8.15 -3.14
C ASN A 19 -4.18 -7.32 -4.32
N LEU A 20 -2.86 -7.13 -4.47
CA LEU A 20 -2.27 -6.40 -5.59
C LEU A 20 -2.52 -7.11 -6.92
N HIS A 21 -2.39 -8.43 -6.95
CA HIS A 21 -2.69 -9.23 -8.12
C HIS A 21 -4.18 -9.12 -8.51
N GLU A 22 -5.10 -9.27 -7.55
CA GLU A 22 -6.54 -9.08 -7.78
C GLU A 22 -6.83 -7.69 -8.36
N MET A 23 -6.23 -6.63 -7.80
CA MET A 23 -6.40 -5.26 -8.30
C MET A 23 -5.95 -5.13 -9.77
N LEU A 24 -4.82 -5.73 -10.14
CA LEU A 24 -4.30 -5.71 -11.51
C LEU A 24 -5.21 -6.48 -12.48
N GLU A 25 -5.76 -7.62 -12.06
CA GLU A 25 -6.71 -8.39 -12.86
C GLU A 25 -7.97 -7.58 -13.17
N ILE A 26 -8.56 -6.94 -12.15
CA ILE A 26 -9.72 -6.06 -12.33
C ILE A 26 -9.37 -4.88 -13.25
N LEU A 27 -8.21 -4.25 -13.05
CA LEU A 27 -7.79 -3.13 -13.89
C LEU A 27 -7.61 -3.54 -15.36
N VAL A 28 -7.05 -4.72 -15.63
CA VAL A 28 -6.92 -5.26 -16.99
C VAL A 28 -8.29 -5.51 -17.59
N GLU A 29 -9.25 -6.04 -16.82
CA GLU A 29 -10.62 -6.27 -17.30
C GLU A 29 -11.31 -4.94 -17.68
N VAL A 30 -11.26 -3.95 -16.79
CA VAL A 30 -11.84 -2.61 -16.96
C VAL A 30 -11.20 -1.88 -18.15
N CYS A 31 -9.89 -1.98 -18.32
CA CYS A 31 -9.17 -1.34 -19.43
C CYS A 31 -9.39 -2.04 -20.78
N ARG A 32 -9.67 -3.35 -20.79
CA ARG A 32 -9.85 -4.13 -22.03
C ARG A 32 -11.17 -3.77 -22.72
N ASP A 33 -12.26 -3.73 -21.96
CA ASP A 33 -13.56 -3.29 -22.46
C ASP A 33 -14.41 -2.78 -21.31
N PHE A 34 -14.32 -1.48 -21.03
CA PHE A 34 -15.06 -0.84 -19.94
C PHE A 34 -16.57 -1.05 -20.02
N ARG A 35 -17.14 -1.12 -21.24
CA ARG A 35 -18.60 -1.24 -21.43
C ARG A 35 -19.09 -2.68 -21.29
N ALA A 36 -18.23 -3.66 -21.59
CA ALA A 36 -18.54 -5.09 -21.42
C ALA A 36 -17.97 -5.69 -20.14
N SER A 37 -17.16 -4.94 -19.38
CA SER A 37 -16.58 -5.40 -18.12
C SER A 37 -17.69 -5.60 -17.08
N ARG A 38 -17.55 -6.68 -16.30
CA ARG A 38 -18.41 -6.92 -15.14
C ARG A 38 -17.89 -6.18 -13.91
N ALA A 39 -16.66 -5.69 -13.97
CA ALA A 39 -16.02 -4.87 -12.96
C ALA A 39 -16.19 -3.38 -13.26
N SER A 40 -16.24 -2.60 -12.20
CA SER A 40 -16.33 -1.15 -12.23
C SER A 40 -15.05 -0.51 -11.68
N ILE A 41 -14.92 0.80 -11.87
CA ILE A 41 -13.83 1.59 -11.27
C ILE A 41 -13.93 1.57 -9.74
N VAL A 42 -15.14 1.44 -9.19
CA VAL A 42 -15.38 1.26 -7.76
C VAL A 42 -14.75 -0.05 -7.26
N ASP A 43 -14.79 -1.13 -8.05
CA ASP A 43 -14.16 -2.40 -7.68
C ASP A 43 -12.63 -2.28 -7.66
N VAL A 44 -12.05 -1.55 -8.61
CA VAL A 44 -10.61 -1.22 -8.62
C VAL A 44 -10.24 -0.40 -7.39
N GLU A 45 -11.05 0.60 -7.02
CA GLU A 45 -10.80 1.44 -5.84
C GLU A 45 -10.89 0.66 -4.54
N HIS A 46 -11.88 -0.22 -4.41
CA HIS A 46 -12.03 -1.10 -3.26
C HIS A 46 -10.82 -2.05 -3.12
N GLN A 47 -10.35 -2.64 -4.23
CA GLN A 47 -9.15 -3.49 -4.19
C GLN A 47 -7.89 -2.69 -3.88
N LEU A 48 -7.74 -1.48 -4.41
CA LEU A 48 -6.63 -0.59 -4.05
C LEU A 48 -6.62 -0.28 -2.55
N GLN A 49 -7.79 -0.05 -1.94
CA GLN A 49 -7.88 0.14 -0.49
C GLN A 49 -7.46 -1.12 0.28
N ARG A 50 -7.86 -2.32 -0.17
CA ARG A 50 -7.39 -3.59 0.43
C ARG A 50 -5.88 -3.77 0.29
N CYS A 51 -5.30 -3.41 -0.86
CA CYS A 51 -3.85 -3.43 -1.07
C CYS A 51 -3.14 -2.53 -0.06
N LEU A 52 -3.61 -1.29 0.12
CA LEU A 52 -3.01 -0.35 1.06
C LEU A 52 -3.09 -0.83 2.51
N LEU A 53 -4.22 -1.41 2.92
CA LEU A 53 -4.37 -1.97 4.27
C LEU A 53 -3.39 -3.13 4.51
N SER A 54 -3.28 -4.07 3.58
CA SER A 54 -2.33 -5.18 3.69
C SER A 54 -0.87 -4.71 3.62
N PHE A 55 -0.58 -3.69 2.81
CA PHE A 55 0.72 -3.04 2.76
C PHE A 55 1.10 -2.44 4.11
N ASP A 56 0.21 -1.65 4.72
CA ASP A 56 0.44 -1.03 6.03
C ASP A 56 0.71 -2.10 7.11
N CYS A 57 -0.10 -3.17 7.18
CA CYS A 57 0.12 -4.29 8.10
C CYS A 57 1.48 -4.99 7.88
N CYS A 58 1.87 -5.18 6.62
CA CYS A 58 3.17 -5.75 6.26
C CYS A 58 4.32 -4.83 6.71
N MET A 59 4.21 -3.54 6.43
CA MET A 59 5.23 -2.55 6.77
C MET A 59 5.36 -2.34 8.27
N GLU A 60 4.27 -2.39 9.06
CA GLU A 60 4.34 -2.38 10.53
C GLU A 60 5.11 -3.60 11.07
N THR A 61 4.80 -4.79 10.53
CA THR A 61 5.46 -6.03 10.92
C THR A 61 6.95 -5.99 10.57
N LEU A 62 7.30 -5.46 9.40
CA LEU A 62 8.68 -5.27 8.94
C LEU A 62 9.41 -4.18 9.73
N ARG A 63 8.73 -3.08 10.08
CA ARG A 63 9.33 -1.95 10.81
C ARG A 63 9.94 -2.41 12.12
N LEU A 64 9.21 -3.22 12.89
CA LEU A 64 9.68 -3.80 14.16
C LEU A 64 10.94 -4.69 14.03
N ARG A 65 11.35 -5.03 12.80
CA ARG A 65 12.47 -5.93 12.50
C ARG A 65 13.63 -5.25 11.79
N LEU A 66 13.30 -4.39 10.84
CA LEU A 66 14.27 -3.70 10.01
C LEU A 66 14.73 -2.40 10.65
N VAL A 67 13.85 -1.76 11.42
CA VAL A 67 14.20 -0.61 12.24
C VAL A 67 14.67 -1.13 13.60
N PRO A 68 15.91 -0.86 14.01
CA PRO A 68 16.30 -1.02 15.40
C PRO A 68 15.44 -0.09 16.26
N CYS A 69 14.43 -0.65 16.94
CA CYS A 69 13.81 0.03 18.06
C CYS A 69 14.80 -0.07 19.22
N SER A 70 15.42 1.05 19.60
CA SER A 70 16.22 1.08 20.82
C SER A 70 15.32 0.61 21.98
N PRO A 71 15.72 -0.39 22.79
CA PRO A 71 14.90 -0.90 23.89
C PRO A 71 14.78 0.08 25.06
N SER A 72 15.35 1.28 24.96
CA SER A 72 15.28 2.31 25.99
C SER A 72 13.89 2.95 26.02
N ASN A 73 12.99 2.34 26.82
CA ASN A 73 11.94 2.99 27.60
C ASN A 73 11.27 4.19 26.90
N HIS A 74 10.10 3.98 26.30
CA HIS A 74 9.19 5.05 25.83
C HIS A 74 8.80 6.11 26.90
N PHE A 75 9.25 5.94 28.16
CA PHE A 75 9.02 6.84 29.29
C PHE A 75 10.29 7.52 29.83
N GLN A 76 11.47 7.29 29.23
CA GLN A 76 12.69 8.01 29.62
C GLN A 76 13.18 8.89 28.45
N PRO A 77 13.59 10.15 28.72
CA PRO A 77 14.27 10.95 27.71
C PRO A 77 15.49 10.17 27.22
N ALA A 78 15.60 9.96 25.91
CA ALA A 78 16.74 9.29 25.32
C ALA A 78 18.01 10.09 25.63
N THR A 79 18.78 9.63 26.63
CA THR A 79 20.05 10.25 27.04
C THR A 79 21.18 9.95 26.04
N THR A 80 20.96 9.03 25.11
CA THR A 80 21.90 8.64 24.06
C THR A 80 21.32 9.01 22.69
N PRO A 81 22.05 9.78 21.86
CA PRO A 81 21.61 10.07 20.51
C PRO A 81 21.50 8.76 19.72
N GLN A 82 20.39 8.60 19.01
CA GLN A 82 20.21 7.48 18.10
C GLN A 82 21.32 7.52 17.04
N PRO A 83 22.00 6.40 16.74
CA PRO A 83 23.04 6.38 15.72
C PRO A 83 22.50 6.89 14.38
N GLU A 84 23.27 7.74 13.69
CA GLU A 84 22.84 8.39 12.43
C GLU A 84 22.38 7.38 11.37
N ALA A 85 22.98 6.20 11.32
CA ALA A 85 22.58 5.11 10.43
C ALA A 85 21.17 4.60 10.71
N GLU A 86 20.78 4.46 11.99
CA GLU A 86 19.44 3.99 12.38
C GLU A 86 18.38 5.05 12.09
N LYS A 87 18.73 6.33 12.28
CA LYS A 87 17.89 7.46 11.89
C LYS A 87 17.68 7.51 10.38
N THR A 88 18.77 7.44 9.61
CA THR A 88 18.72 7.44 8.14
C THR A 88 17.88 6.28 7.60
N PHE A 89 18.04 5.08 8.17
CA PHE A 89 17.22 3.93 7.77
C PHE A 89 15.73 4.12 8.11
N ASN A 90 15.41 4.67 9.29
CA ASN A 90 14.03 5.03 9.66
C ASN A 90 13.40 6.03 8.69
N ASP A 91 14.16 7.05 8.31
CA ASP A 91 13.70 8.11 7.40
C ASP A 91 13.43 7.52 6.01
N TRP A 92 14.33 6.69 5.48
CA TRP A 92 14.12 6.00 4.21
C TRP A 92 12.95 5.02 4.24
N PHE A 93 12.80 4.26 5.32
CA PHE A 93 11.70 3.32 5.47
C PHE A 93 10.35 4.04 5.53
N SER A 94 10.29 5.19 6.21
CA SER A 94 9.08 6.01 6.28
C SER A 94 8.79 6.66 4.93
N LEU A 95 9.82 7.17 4.24
CA LEU A 95 9.70 7.72 2.88
C LEU A 95 9.15 6.69 1.90
N LEU A 96 9.58 5.43 1.97
CA LEU A 96 9.05 4.36 1.12
C LEU A 96 7.53 4.19 1.30
N ILE A 97 7.05 4.17 2.54
CA ILE A 97 5.61 4.08 2.84
C ILE A 97 4.87 5.27 2.25
N ASP A 98 5.40 6.48 2.44
CA ASP A 98 4.80 7.71 1.92
C ASP A 98 4.74 7.74 0.39
N GLN A 99 5.79 7.27 -0.29
CA GLN A 99 5.81 7.17 -1.76
C GLN A 99 4.75 6.19 -2.28
N VAL A 100 4.55 5.05 -1.61
CA VAL A 100 3.50 4.09 -1.99
C VAL A 100 2.10 4.70 -1.82
N ARG A 101 1.87 5.40 -0.70
CA ARG A 101 0.60 6.09 -0.45
C ARG A 101 0.33 7.20 -1.46
N LEU A 102 1.36 7.99 -1.79
CA LEU A 102 1.28 9.02 -2.81
C LEU A 102 0.97 8.44 -4.20
N ALA A 103 1.64 7.34 -4.57
CA ALA A 103 1.36 6.65 -5.83
C ALA A 103 -0.08 6.15 -5.91
N ALA A 104 -0.61 5.58 -4.82
CA ALA A 104 -2.01 5.15 -4.76
C ALA A 104 -2.98 6.33 -4.85
N GLN A 105 -2.67 7.46 -4.22
CA GLN A 105 -3.48 8.67 -4.32
C GLN A 105 -3.50 9.21 -5.75
N ASN A 106 -2.34 9.32 -6.40
CA ASN A 106 -2.25 9.74 -7.80
C ASN A 106 -3.03 8.80 -8.72
N PHE A 107 -2.93 7.49 -8.48
CA PHE A 107 -3.68 6.49 -9.24
C PHE A 107 -5.21 6.68 -9.09
N ARG A 108 -5.72 6.95 -7.88
CA ARG A 108 -7.17 7.26 -7.69
C ARG A 108 -7.60 8.49 -8.49
N VAL A 109 -6.79 9.54 -8.50
CA VAL A 109 -7.08 10.76 -9.28
C VAL A 109 -7.19 10.45 -10.76
N GLU A 110 -6.23 9.71 -11.32
CA GLU A 110 -6.22 9.32 -12.73
C GLU A 110 -7.41 8.42 -13.09
N MET A 111 -7.77 7.47 -12.22
CA MET A 111 -8.96 6.63 -12.39
C MET A 111 -10.25 7.46 -12.46
N GLY A 112 -10.40 8.48 -11.59
CA GLY A 112 -11.56 9.39 -11.64
C GLY A 112 -11.56 10.33 -12.86
N ILE A 113 -10.39 10.62 -13.45
CA ILE A 113 -10.31 11.34 -14.73
C ILE A 113 -10.74 10.40 -15.88
N PHE A 114 -10.27 9.16 -15.86
CA PHE A 114 -10.61 8.14 -16.85
C PHE A 114 -12.11 7.85 -16.88
N GLU A 115 -12.74 7.65 -15.72
CA GLU A 115 -14.19 7.46 -15.59
C GLU A 115 -14.98 8.59 -16.24
N ARG A 116 -14.66 9.84 -15.89
CA ARG A 116 -15.32 11.03 -16.43
C ARG A 116 -15.17 11.14 -17.94
N LYS A 117 -13.99 10.83 -18.49
CA LYS A 117 -13.76 10.86 -19.94
C LYS A 117 -14.63 9.85 -20.67
N ILE A 118 -14.77 8.62 -20.15
CA ILE A 118 -15.60 7.59 -20.77
C ILE A 118 -17.09 7.89 -20.65
N LEU A 119 -17.54 8.35 -19.48
CA LEU A 119 -18.94 8.72 -19.26
C LEU A 119 -19.35 9.92 -20.13
N ASN A 120 -18.51 10.95 -20.23
CA ASN A 120 -18.81 12.14 -21.03
C ASN A 120 -18.74 11.89 -22.54
N ALA A 121 -17.82 11.04 -23.01
CA ALA A 121 -17.79 10.62 -24.42
C ALA A 121 -19.07 9.88 -24.85
N SER A 122 -19.85 9.38 -23.89
CA SER A 122 -21.14 8.71 -24.13
C SER A 122 -22.33 9.68 -24.20
N SER A 123 -22.12 10.96 -23.91
CA SER A 123 -23.17 12.01 -23.94
C SER A 123 -23.20 12.83 -25.23
N GLU A 124 -22.20 12.67 -26.10
CA GLU A 124 -22.08 13.40 -27.38
C GLU A 124 -22.63 12.62 -28.59
N TYR A 125 -23.34 11.51 -28.37
CA TYR A 125 -24.02 10.72 -29.40
C TYR A 125 -25.48 10.45 -29.03
#